data_AF-A0A1J4VXA9-F1
#
_entry.id   AF-A0A1J4VXA9-F1
#
_cell.length_a   1.000
_cell.length_b   1.000
_cell.length_c   1.000
_cell.angle_alpha   90.00
_cell.angle_beta   90.00
_cell.angle_gamma   90.00
#
_symmetry.space_group_name_H-M   'P 1'
#
loop_
_entity.id
_entity.type
_entity.pdbx_description
1 polymer ?
#
loop_
_entity_poly.entity_id
_entity_poly.type
_entity_poly.pdbx_seq_one_letter_code
_entity_poly.pdbx_strand_id
1 'polypeptide(L)'
;MKTTYLMALLVITSVVLIFGSSANALAEDGYCEVMTVEGSAAVLRNGVSAPIKEGDHLKTGDRIEVGQGSLVDLAYDNAWKNVTRIRENSEVKIGSLVPTHINMKQGDIFSRIKALPAGASFEVETPTAVAAVRGTEFRTLTEPDGRTEIQNFSELPTSQILVFGMDSAGKRLDSPVTLDIEKKTEIPKVGDAPLPPRLMTPEELNEGNKDNEGLRERSNLPGVPDDKKLGVGGGPGNGPGDAPGNDFTGGGKPGGNFMDHQLPAKDFAPSLPPIPEHIRDITDMAQHVGDRAANAIQRVQDNKLPPPPPTGNLPPPCQQGYDC
;
A
#
# COMPACT_ATOMS: atom_id res chain seq x y z
N MET A 1 16.60 61.45 -15.56
CA MET A 1 17.57 60.70 -14.72
C MET A 1 16.88 59.90 -13.61
N LYS A 2 16.06 60.49 -12.72
CA LYS A 2 15.39 59.74 -11.63
C LYS A 2 14.43 58.63 -12.09
N THR A 3 13.77 58.79 -13.23
CA THR A 3 12.83 57.81 -13.80
C THR A 3 13.51 56.59 -14.45
N THR A 4 14.74 56.75 -14.92
CA THR A 4 15.51 55.68 -15.57
C THR A 4 16.07 54.67 -14.56
N TYR A 5 16.48 55.14 -13.37
CA TYR A 5 16.89 54.27 -12.25
C TYR A 5 15.71 53.49 -11.67
N LEU A 6 14.51 54.08 -11.66
CA LEU A 6 13.31 53.42 -11.15
C LEU A 6 12.89 52.23 -12.02
N MET A 7 13.06 52.35 -13.34
CA MET A 7 12.78 51.27 -14.30
C MET A 7 13.85 50.17 -14.25
N ALA A 8 15.13 50.54 -14.09
CA ALA A 8 16.22 49.56 -13.98
C ALA A 8 16.15 48.73 -12.69
N LEU A 9 15.72 49.33 -11.57
CA LEU A 9 15.53 48.62 -10.29
C LEU A 9 14.40 47.58 -10.39
N LEU A 10 13.33 47.91 -11.12
CA LEU A 10 12.14 47.06 -11.31
C LEU A 10 12.45 45.80 -12.14
N VAL A 11 13.31 45.92 -13.15
CA VAL A 11 13.72 44.80 -14.01
C VAL A 11 14.66 43.84 -13.28
N ILE A 12 15.56 44.35 -12.42
CA ILE A 12 16.46 43.49 -11.63
C ILE A 12 15.69 42.71 -10.56
N THR A 13 14.67 43.32 -9.95
CA THR A 13 13.78 42.61 -9.00
C THR A 13 12.94 41.53 -9.67
N SER A 14 12.54 41.69 -10.95
CA SER A 14 11.73 40.67 -11.63
C SER A 14 12.55 39.45 -12.03
N VAL A 15 13.85 39.59 -12.32
CA VAL A 15 14.71 38.46 -12.72
C VAL A 15 15.09 37.58 -11.51
N VAL A 16 15.23 38.15 -10.31
CA VAL A 16 15.55 37.40 -9.07
C VAL A 16 14.38 36.52 -8.60
N LEU A 17 13.13 36.88 -8.94
CA LEU A 17 11.94 36.11 -8.58
C LEU A 17 11.68 34.89 -9.48
N ILE A 18 12.33 34.80 -10.66
CA ILE A 18 12.09 33.72 -11.63
C ILE A 18 13.04 32.53 -11.40
N PHE A 19 14.19 32.73 -10.75
CA PHE A 19 15.19 31.67 -10.52
C PHE A 19 15.10 31.01 -9.12
N GLY A 20 14.15 31.39 -8.28
CA GLY A 20 14.14 31.03 -6.85
C GLY A 20 13.22 29.90 -6.40
N SER A 21 12.45 29.25 -7.28
CA SER A 21 11.38 28.34 -6.85
C SER A 21 11.65 26.88 -7.19
N SER A 22 12.69 26.30 -6.60
CA SER A 22 12.73 24.85 -6.40
C SER A 22 11.81 24.51 -5.22
N ALA A 23 10.51 24.32 -5.51
CA ALA A 23 9.58 23.81 -4.51
C ALA A 23 9.91 22.34 -4.25
N ASN A 24 10.70 22.09 -3.21
CA ASN A 24 10.71 20.77 -2.59
C ASN A 24 9.33 20.59 -1.96
N ALA A 25 8.49 19.75 -2.57
CA ALA A 25 7.27 19.28 -1.94
C ALA A 25 7.67 18.62 -0.62
N LEU A 26 7.27 19.22 0.50
CA LEU A 26 7.37 18.59 1.81
C LEU A 26 6.43 17.38 1.76
N ALA A 27 7.01 16.19 1.63
CA ALA A 27 6.27 14.95 1.74
C ALA A 27 5.58 14.92 3.10
N GLU A 28 4.28 14.67 3.12
CA GLU A 28 3.56 14.36 4.35
C GLU A 28 4.25 13.14 4.99
N ASP A 29 4.61 13.24 6.27
CA ASP A 29 5.28 12.17 7.00
C ASP A 29 4.30 10.99 7.16
N GLY A 30 4.29 10.09 6.19
CA GLY A 30 3.51 8.86 6.27
C GLY A 30 4.11 7.87 7.28
N TYR A 31 3.35 6.81 7.57
CA TYR A 31 3.74 5.79 8.54
C TYR A 31 4.45 4.62 7.85
N CYS A 32 5.60 4.21 8.38
CA CYS A 32 6.25 2.96 8.03
C CYS A 32 7.05 2.44 9.21
N GLU A 33 6.59 1.33 9.80
CA GLU A 33 7.25 0.67 10.93
C GLU A 33 7.71 -0.72 10.51
N VAL A 34 8.90 -1.10 10.95
CA VAL A 34 9.42 -2.47 10.81
C VAL A 34 8.72 -3.36 11.84
N MET A 35 7.83 -4.23 11.37
CA MET A 35 7.05 -5.13 12.20
C MET A 35 7.86 -6.35 12.64
N THR A 36 8.62 -6.93 11.73
CA THR A 36 9.40 -8.15 11.99
C THR A 36 10.65 -8.18 11.12
N VAL A 37 11.74 -8.71 11.66
CA VAL A 37 12.97 -9.02 10.91
C VAL A 37 13.39 -10.45 11.22
N GLU A 38 13.48 -11.30 10.21
CA GLU A 38 14.11 -12.62 10.33
C GLU A 38 15.36 -12.65 9.46
N GLY A 39 16.50 -13.06 10.03
CA GLY A 39 17.79 -13.07 9.32
C GLY A 39 18.46 -11.70 9.29
N SER A 40 18.90 -11.27 8.10
CA SER A 40 19.67 -10.03 7.89
C SER A 40 18.95 -9.08 6.96
N ALA A 41 18.78 -7.84 7.42
CA ALA A 41 18.34 -6.73 6.59
C ALA A 41 19.04 -5.44 7.01
N ALA A 42 19.26 -4.55 6.05
CA ALA A 42 19.88 -3.26 6.26
C ALA A 42 19.07 -2.15 5.60
N VAL A 43 19.12 -0.96 6.21
CA VAL A 43 18.60 0.28 5.64
C VAL A 43 19.79 1.17 5.24
N LEU A 44 19.79 1.59 3.99
CA LEU A 44 20.68 2.62 3.47
C LEU A 44 19.94 3.96 3.48
N ARG A 45 20.41 4.86 4.35
CA ARG A 45 19.88 6.23 4.50
C ARG A 45 21.01 7.23 4.32
N ASN A 46 20.87 8.13 3.35
CA ASN A 46 21.87 9.15 3.04
C ASN A 46 23.30 8.59 2.84
N GLY A 47 23.42 7.41 2.22
CA GLY A 47 24.70 6.75 1.98
C GLY A 47 25.26 5.95 3.17
N VAL A 48 24.58 5.96 4.33
CA VAL A 48 24.97 5.19 5.51
C VAL A 48 24.10 3.95 5.61
N SER A 49 24.73 2.77 5.61
CA SER A 49 24.05 1.48 5.82
C SER A 49 24.05 1.11 7.30
N ALA A 50 22.89 0.71 7.81
CA ALA A 50 22.71 0.25 9.19
C ALA A 50 21.76 -0.97 9.22
N PRO A 51 21.93 -1.92 10.16
CA PRO A 51 21.01 -3.04 10.30
C PRO A 51 19.62 -2.54 10.71
N ILE A 52 18.58 -3.11 10.11
CA ILE A 52 17.18 -2.85 10.47
C ILE A 52 16.79 -3.69 11.71
N LYS A 53 16.00 -3.10 12.61
CA LYS A 53 15.43 -3.75 13.78
C LYS A 53 13.92 -3.55 13.86
N GLU A 54 13.25 -4.46 14.56
CA GLU A 54 11.81 -4.30 14.86
C GLU A 54 11.55 -2.99 15.62
N GLY A 55 10.47 -2.30 15.24
CA GLY A 55 10.09 -0.99 15.76
C GLY A 55 10.80 0.20 15.11
N ASP A 56 11.79 -0.03 14.24
CA ASP A 56 12.42 1.04 13.48
C ASP A 56 11.39 1.71 12.56
N HIS A 57 11.47 3.05 12.47
CA HIS A 57 10.64 3.83 11.57
C HIS A 57 11.42 4.18 10.31
N LEU A 58 10.86 3.78 9.18
CA LEU A 58 11.41 4.05 7.86
C LEU A 58 10.77 5.29 7.26
N LYS A 59 11.50 5.95 6.39
CA LYS A 59 11.12 7.22 5.78
C LYS A 59 11.19 7.14 4.27
N THR A 60 10.46 8.03 3.62
CA THR A 60 10.62 8.30 2.19
C THR A 60 12.10 8.49 1.84
N GLY A 61 12.57 7.78 0.82
CA GLY A 61 13.95 7.79 0.37
C GLY A 61 14.83 6.67 0.91
N ASP A 62 14.43 6.01 2.00
CA ASP A 62 15.17 4.86 2.56
C ASP A 62 15.20 3.70 1.57
N ARG A 63 16.36 3.03 1.49
CA ARG A 63 16.52 1.78 0.75
C ARG A 63 16.73 0.63 1.72
N ILE A 64 15.94 -0.42 1.57
CA ILE A 64 15.99 -1.66 2.32
C ILE A 64 16.67 -2.72 1.44
N GLU A 65 17.66 -3.40 2.01
CA GLU A 65 18.32 -4.56 1.42
C GLU A 65 18.07 -5.77 2.33
N VAL A 66 17.51 -6.84 1.78
CA VAL A 66 17.20 -8.08 2.52
C VAL A 66 18.13 -9.20 2.04
N GLY A 67 18.89 -9.77 2.97
CA GLY A 67 19.87 -10.81 2.68
C GLY A 67 19.24 -12.16 2.33
N GLN A 68 20.09 -13.10 1.90
CA GLN A 68 19.68 -14.48 1.63
C GLN A 68 19.03 -15.14 2.86
N GLY A 69 17.97 -15.93 2.66
CA GLY A 69 17.23 -16.63 3.71
C GLY A 69 16.59 -15.72 4.76
N SER A 70 16.42 -14.43 4.44
CA SER A 70 15.93 -13.40 5.36
C SER A 70 14.59 -12.81 4.90
N LEU A 71 13.86 -12.16 5.80
CA LEU A 71 12.66 -11.38 5.47
C LEU A 71 12.50 -10.18 6.39
N VAL A 72 11.77 -9.18 5.91
CA VAL A 72 11.34 -8.01 6.68
C VAL A 72 9.87 -7.75 6.41
N ASP A 73 9.09 -7.58 7.46
CA ASP A 73 7.71 -7.13 7.34
C ASP A 73 7.61 -5.63 7.67
N LEU A 74 7.03 -4.84 6.78
CA LEU A 74 6.82 -3.39 6.93
C LEU A 74 5.34 -3.06 7.04
N ALA A 75 4.94 -2.35 8.08
CA ALA A 75 3.58 -1.89 8.31
C ALA A 75 3.42 -0.41 7.93
N TYR A 76 2.39 -0.07 7.17
CA TYR A 76 2.10 1.29 6.68
C TYR A 76 0.98 2.01 7.45
N ASP A 77 0.48 1.36 8.50
CA ASP A 77 -0.42 1.96 9.49
C ASP A 77 -0.12 1.38 10.87
N ASN A 78 -0.51 2.13 11.90
CA ASN A 78 -0.30 1.78 13.31
C ASN A 78 -1.12 0.58 13.78
N ALA A 79 -2.13 0.15 13.02
CA ALA A 79 -2.93 -1.03 13.32
C ALA A 79 -2.42 -2.28 12.58
N TRP A 80 -1.29 -2.17 11.87
CA TRP A 80 -0.66 -3.24 11.10
C TRP A 80 -1.61 -3.95 10.13
N LYS A 81 -2.56 -3.20 9.54
CA LYS A 81 -3.55 -3.75 8.60
C LYS A 81 -3.04 -3.75 7.16
N ASN A 82 -2.16 -2.83 6.83
CA ASN A 82 -1.49 -2.70 5.54
C ASN A 82 -0.02 -3.05 5.76
N VAL A 83 0.38 -4.24 5.31
CA VAL A 83 1.71 -4.78 5.57
C VAL A 83 2.28 -5.36 4.29
N THR A 84 3.58 -5.16 4.07
CA THR A 84 4.34 -5.89 3.05
C THR A 84 5.42 -6.74 3.69
N ARG A 85 5.51 -8.00 3.28
CA ARG A 85 6.69 -8.84 3.49
C ARG A 85 7.64 -8.69 2.32
N ILE A 86 8.86 -8.27 2.60
CA ILE A 86 9.98 -8.23 1.67
C ILE A 86 10.84 -9.46 1.96
N ARG A 87 10.98 -10.36 0.99
CA ARG A 87 11.79 -11.59 1.15
C ARG A 87 13.23 -11.36 0.74
N GLU A 88 14.02 -12.41 0.89
CA GLU A 88 15.44 -12.45 0.55
C GLU A 88 15.77 -11.94 -0.85
N ASN A 89 17.02 -11.51 -1.01
CA ASN A 89 17.59 -11.05 -2.28
C ASN A 89 16.85 -9.84 -2.89
N SER A 90 16.18 -9.06 -2.03
CA SER A 90 15.41 -7.88 -2.42
C SER A 90 16.16 -6.58 -2.17
N GLU A 91 16.02 -5.63 -3.11
CA GLU A 91 16.45 -4.23 -2.97
C GLU A 91 15.23 -3.34 -3.21
N VAL A 92 14.76 -2.68 -2.14
CA VAL A 92 13.50 -1.93 -2.13
C VAL A 92 13.75 -0.50 -1.67
N LYS A 93 13.13 0.49 -2.29
CA LYS A 93 13.19 1.89 -1.87
C LYS A 93 11.78 2.41 -1.59
N ILE A 94 11.62 3.09 -0.46
CA ILE A 94 10.38 3.81 -0.15
C ILE A 94 10.34 5.07 -1.01
N GLY A 95 9.44 5.10 -2.00
CA GLY A 95 9.25 6.24 -2.91
C GLY A 95 8.41 7.34 -2.27
N SER A 96 7.29 6.96 -1.68
CA SER A 96 6.43 7.81 -0.84
C SER A 96 5.63 6.95 0.12
N LEU A 97 5.17 7.54 1.23
CA LEU A 97 4.31 6.84 2.21
C LEU A 97 2.84 7.25 2.09
N VAL A 98 2.54 8.45 1.55
CA VAL A 98 1.18 8.95 1.30
C VAL A 98 1.13 9.65 -0.07
N PRO A 99 0.43 9.08 -1.08
CA PRO A 99 0.06 7.66 -1.17
C PRO A 99 1.29 6.76 -1.10
N THR A 100 1.11 5.49 -0.75
CA THR A 100 2.24 4.56 -0.59
C THR A 100 2.75 4.11 -1.94
N HIS A 101 4.04 4.36 -2.21
CA HIS A 101 4.73 3.97 -3.43
C HIS A 101 6.06 3.32 -3.05
N ILE A 102 6.22 2.07 -3.46
CA ILE A 102 7.39 1.24 -3.18
C ILE A 102 8.09 0.93 -4.49
N ASN A 103 9.38 1.24 -4.57
CA ASN A 103 10.21 0.94 -5.74
C ASN A 103 11.06 -0.30 -5.47
N MET A 104 10.72 -1.42 -6.08
CA MET A 104 11.50 -2.66 -6.00
C MET A 104 12.38 -2.80 -7.22
N LYS A 105 13.69 -2.86 -7.03
CA LYS A 105 14.63 -3.08 -8.13
C LYS A 105 14.67 -4.56 -8.53
N GLN A 106 14.68 -5.44 -7.54
CA GLN A 106 14.64 -6.90 -7.68
C GLN A 106 14.16 -7.49 -6.35
N GLY A 107 13.74 -8.75 -6.39
CA GLY A 107 13.33 -9.52 -5.24
C GLY A 107 11.83 -9.82 -5.23
N ASP A 108 11.29 -10.00 -4.03
CA ASP A 108 9.94 -10.53 -3.84
C ASP A 108 9.24 -9.80 -2.69
N ILE A 109 8.11 -9.18 -3.02
CA ILE A 109 7.24 -8.49 -2.08
C ILE A 109 5.88 -9.17 -2.08
N PHE A 110 5.47 -9.70 -0.93
CA PHE A 110 4.09 -10.05 -0.67
C PHE A 110 3.40 -8.90 0.08
N SER A 111 2.32 -8.36 -0.49
CA SER A 111 1.60 -7.22 0.01
C SER A 111 0.20 -7.61 0.47
N ARG A 112 -0.14 -7.27 1.71
CA ARG A 112 -1.48 -7.42 2.27
C ARG A 112 -2.01 -6.04 2.62
N ILE A 113 -2.79 -5.47 1.71
CA ILE A 113 -3.33 -4.12 1.83
C ILE A 113 -4.83 -4.24 2.06
N LYS A 114 -5.30 -3.73 3.20
CA LYS A 114 -6.74 -3.62 3.47
C LYS A 114 -7.33 -2.43 2.73
N ALA A 115 -8.65 -2.40 2.64
CA ALA A 115 -9.37 -1.38 1.88
C ALA A 115 -8.91 0.03 2.30
N LEU A 116 -8.31 0.74 1.35
CA LEU A 116 -7.80 2.08 1.56
C LEU A 116 -8.93 3.13 1.46
N PRO A 117 -8.84 4.25 2.20
CA PRO A 117 -9.76 5.37 2.05
C PRO A 117 -9.86 5.89 0.61
N ALA A 118 -10.94 6.61 0.30
CA ALA A 118 -11.09 7.25 -0.99
C ALA A 118 -9.93 8.25 -1.24
N GLY A 119 -9.25 8.12 -2.38
CA GLY A 119 -8.09 8.95 -2.75
C GLY A 119 -6.74 8.37 -2.33
N ALA A 120 -6.70 7.33 -1.49
CA ALA A 120 -5.48 6.60 -1.18
C ALA A 120 -5.25 5.44 -2.16
N SER A 121 -3.99 5.20 -2.49
CA SER A 121 -3.53 4.08 -3.33
C SER A 121 -2.26 3.48 -2.75
N PHE A 122 -2.03 2.22 -3.09
CA PHE A 122 -0.77 1.53 -2.82
C PHE A 122 -0.22 1.03 -4.15
N GLU A 123 1.04 1.37 -4.42
CA GLU A 123 1.71 1.01 -5.65
C GLU A 123 3.06 0.34 -5.39
N VAL A 124 3.32 -0.75 -6.10
CA VAL A 124 4.65 -1.35 -6.22
C VAL A 124 5.14 -1.13 -7.64
N GLU A 125 6.22 -0.39 -7.76
CA GLU A 125 6.91 -0.11 -9.02
C GLU A 125 8.17 -0.96 -9.12
N THR A 126 8.38 -1.52 -10.30
CA THR A 126 9.57 -2.30 -10.68
C THR A 126 10.16 -1.68 -11.95
N PRO A 127 11.34 -2.11 -12.42
CA PRO A 127 11.89 -1.59 -13.67
C PRO A 127 10.96 -1.75 -14.87
N THR A 128 10.10 -2.76 -14.86
CA THR A 128 9.24 -3.14 -16.00
C THR A 128 7.75 -2.94 -15.75
N ALA A 129 7.30 -2.80 -14.50
CA ALA A 129 5.88 -2.77 -14.19
C ALA A 129 5.51 -1.83 -13.04
N VAL A 130 4.23 -1.44 -13.00
CA VAL A 130 3.59 -0.85 -11.82
C VAL A 130 2.34 -1.66 -11.49
N ALA A 131 2.26 -2.20 -10.27
CA ALA A 131 1.07 -2.80 -9.70
C ALA A 131 0.36 -1.78 -8.80
N ALA A 132 -0.82 -1.31 -9.19
CA ALA A 132 -1.60 -0.33 -8.44
C ALA A 132 -2.87 -0.96 -7.84
N VAL A 133 -3.07 -0.77 -6.54
CA VAL A 133 -4.17 -1.38 -5.78
C VAL A 133 -4.82 -0.39 -4.81
N ARG A 134 -6.05 -0.71 -4.42
CA ARG A 134 -6.79 -0.01 -3.34
C ARG A 134 -7.11 -0.89 -2.14
N GLY A 135 -6.70 -2.15 -2.18
CA GLY A 135 -6.97 -3.15 -1.17
C GLY A 135 -7.00 -4.53 -1.79
N THR A 136 -5.94 -5.30 -1.57
CA THR A 136 -5.79 -6.67 -2.07
C THR A 136 -4.66 -7.37 -1.33
N GLU A 137 -4.62 -8.69 -1.47
CA GLU A 137 -3.49 -9.53 -1.14
C GLU A 137 -2.80 -9.94 -2.44
N PHE A 138 -1.54 -9.54 -2.64
CA PHE A 138 -0.84 -9.75 -3.91
C PHE A 138 0.65 -9.90 -3.75
N ARG A 139 1.29 -10.58 -4.69
CA ARG A 139 2.75 -10.72 -4.74
C ARG A 139 3.30 -10.02 -5.99
N THR A 140 4.43 -9.35 -5.82
CA THR A 140 5.24 -8.80 -6.92
C THR A 140 6.61 -9.46 -6.83
N LEU A 141 7.00 -10.19 -7.87
CA LEU A 141 8.29 -10.82 -8.01
C LEU A 141 9.04 -10.15 -9.16
N THR A 142 10.26 -9.70 -8.93
CA THR A 142 11.12 -9.11 -9.97
C THR A 142 12.49 -9.76 -9.95
N GLU A 143 12.84 -10.33 -11.09
CA GLU A 143 14.14 -10.96 -11.30
C GLU A 143 15.22 -9.90 -11.55
N PRO A 144 16.52 -10.23 -11.36
CA PRO A 144 17.62 -9.31 -11.63
C PRO A 144 17.69 -8.81 -13.09
N ASP A 145 17.09 -9.52 -14.04
CA ASP A 145 16.97 -9.10 -15.45
C ASP A 145 15.80 -8.13 -15.70
N GLY A 146 15.01 -7.81 -14.68
CA GLY A 146 13.87 -6.92 -14.71
C GLY A 146 12.54 -7.61 -15.01
N ARG A 147 12.51 -8.89 -15.37
CA ARG A 147 11.25 -9.62 -15.57
C ARG A 147 10.42 -9.56 -14.30
N THR A 148 9.18 -9.09 -14.42
CA THR A 148 8.27 -8.93 -13.28
C THR A 148 7.05 -9.81 -13.44
N GLU A 149 6.71 -10.56 -12.39
CA GLU A 149 5.45 -11.32 -12.28
C GLU A 149 4.60 -10.74 -11.14
N ILE A 150 3.31 -10.57 -11.39
CA ILE A 150 2.33 -10.07 -10.41
C ILE A 150 1.21 -11.09 -10.25
N GLN A 151 0.87 -11.41 -9.01
CA GLN A 151 -0.04 -12.48 -8.63
C GLN A 151 -1.11 -11.96 -7.65
N ASN A 152 -2.39 -12.23 -7.89
CA ASN A 152 -3.49 -11.78 -7.02
C ASN A 152 -4.03 -12.94 -6.16
N PHE A 153 -3.88 -12.83 -4.84
CA PHE A 153 -4.26 -13.83 -3.83
C PHE A 153 -5.48 -13.43 -2.99
N SER A 154 -6.21 -12.37 -3.39
CA SER A 154 -7.34 -11.93 -2.59
C SER A 154 -8.51 -12.91 -2.65
N GLU A 155 -9.19 -13.07 -1.52
CA GLU A 155 -10.44 -13.83 -1.42
C GLU A 155 -11.66 -12.97 -1.75
N LEU A 156 -11.48 -11.65 -1.92
CA LEU A 156 -12.58 -10.72 -2.21
C LEU A 156 -12.88 -10.74 -3.72
N PRO A 157 -14.11 -11.09 -4.15
CA PRO A 157 -14.45 -11.12 -5.58
C PRO A 157 -14.33 -9.77 -6.29
N THR A 158 -14.34 -8.66 -5.53
CA THR A 158 -14.17 -7.31 -6.06
C THR A 158 -12.71 -6.86 -6.11
N SER A 159 -11.76 -7.70 -5.68
CA SER A 159 -10.35 -7.36 -5.72
C SER A 159 -9.84 -7.33 -7.15
N GLN A 160 -9.18 -6.22 -7.49
CA GLN A 160 -8.56 -5.99 -8.80
C GLN A 160 -7.22 -5.30 -8.60
N ILE A 161 -6.22 -5.73 -9.37
CA ILE A 161 -4.93 -5.05 -9.48
C ILE A 161 -4.86 -4.44 -10.86
N LEU A 162 -4.58 -3.15 -10.94
CA LEU A 162 -4.30 -2.52 -12.23
C LEU A 162 -2.80 -2.59 -12.48
N VAL A 163 -2.40 -3.32 -13.51
CA VAL A 163 -1.00 -3.57 -13.84
C VAL A 163 -0.62 -2.82 -15.11
N PHE A 164 0.41 -1.99 -15.02
CA PHE A 164 0.98 -1.25 -16.15
C PHE A 164 2.35 -1.82 -16.48
N GLY A 165 2.72 -1.82 -17.76
CA GLY A 165 4.13 -1.90 -18.17
C GLY A 165 4.80 -0.53 -18.07
N MET A 166 6.13 -0.51 -18.04
CA MET A 166 6.96 0.69 -17.95
C MET A 166 7.87 0.81 -19.18
N ASP A 167 8.04 2.01 -19.72
CA ASP A 167 9.02 2.29 -20.76
C ASP A 167 10.43 2.59 -20.19
N SER A 168 11.42 2.75 -21.08
CA SER A 168 12.80 3.03 -20.69
C SER A 168 13.02 4.41 -20.02
N ALA A 169 12.03 5.31 -20.08
CA ALA A 169 12.05 6.60 -19.42
C ALA A 169 11.38 6.56 -18.04
N GLY A 170 10.88 5.40 -17.60
CA GLY A 170 10.14 5.25 -16.36
C GLY A 170 8.69 5.74 -16.45
N LYS A 171 8.12 5.81 -17.66
CA LYS A 171 6.71 6.18 -17.86
C LYS A 171 5.85 4.92 -18.00
N ARG A 172 4.65 4.96 -17.39
CA ARG A 172 3.62 3.92 -17.59
C ARG A 172 3.17 3.87 -19.05
N LEU A 173 3.02 2.65 -19.56
CA LEU A 173 2.39 2.38 -20.84
C LEU A 173 0.87 2.54 -20.74
N ASP A 174 0.22 2.99 -21.82
CA ASP A 174 -1.21 3.33 -21.84
C ASP A 174 -2.14 2.10 -21.97
N SER A 175 -1.59 0.88 -21.91
CA SER A 175 -2.31 -0.39 -22.06
C SER A 175 -2.19 -1.27 -20.81
N PRO A 176 -2.86 -0.90 -19.69
CA PRO A 176 -2.85 -1.73 -18.50
C PRO A 176 -3.70 -2.99 -18.67
N VAL A 177 -3.43 -3.98 -17.84
CA VAL A 177 -4.31 -5.13 -17.63
C VAL A 177 -4.89 -5.09 -16.22
N THR A 178 -6.15 -5.47 -16.10
CA THR A 178 -6.77 -5.76 -14.80
C THR A 178 -6.51 -7.21 -14.44
N LEU A 179 -5.96 -7.43 -13.24
CA LEU A 179 -5.68 -8.75 -12.71
C LEU A 179 -6.71 -9.11 -11.64
N ASP A 180 -7.63 -10.01 -12.00
CA ASP A 180 -8.62 -10.58 -11.07
C ASP A 180 -7.96 -11.58 -10.10
N ILE A 181 -8.72 -12.02 -9.11
CA ILE A 181 -8.31 -13.03 -8.13
C ILE A 181 -7.83 -14.32 -8.81
N GLU A 182 -6.88 -15.01 -8.15
CA GLU A 182 -6.29 -16.28 -8.60
C GLU A 182 -5.57 -16.22 -9.96
N LYS A 183 -5.43 -15.03 -10.54
CA LYS A 183 -4.70 -14.80 -11.78
C LYS A 183 -3.33 -14.21 -11.52
N LYS A 184 -2.48 -14.39 -12.51
CA LYS A 184 -1.21 -13.70 -12.63
C LYS A 184 -0.94 -13.18 -14.04
N THR A 185 -0.04 -12.21 -14.12
CA THR A 185 0.50 -11.65 -15.35
C THR A 185 2.01 -11.46 -15.21
N GLU A 186 2.69 -11.37 -16.34
CA GLU A 186 4.13 -11.17 -16.42
C GLU A 186 4.42 -10.03 -17.38
N ILE A 187 5.45 -9.25 -17.05
CA ILE A 187 6.07 -8.25 -17.91
C ILE A 187 7.51 -8.70 -18.16
N PRO A 188 7.81 -9.28 -19.34
CA PRO A 188 9.11 -9.89 -19.59
C PRO A 188 10.30 -8.93 -19.54
N LYS A 189 10.12 -7.68 -19.97
CA LYS A 189 11.18 -6.66 -20.03
C LYS A 189 10.60 -5.25 -20.14
N VAL A 190 11.48 -4.25 -20.02
CA VAL A 190 11.13 -2.83 -20.15
C VAL A 190 10.56 -2.55 -21.55
N GLY A 191 9.47 -1.80 -21.60
CA GLY A 191 8.75 -1.44 -22.82
C GLY A 191 7.69 -2.44 -23.26
N ASP A 192 7.63 -3.64 -22.66
CA ASP A 192 6.56 -4.59 -22.94
C ASP A 192 5.29 -4.24 -22.14
N ALA A 193 4.13 -4.44 -22.76
CA ALA A 193 2.86 -4.44 -22.03
C ALA A 193 2.72 -5.74 -21.23
N PRO A 194 1.93 -5.75 -20.14
CA PRO A 194 1.65 -6.98 -19.41
C PRO A 194 1.02 -8.05 -20.31
N LEU A 195 1.48 -9.29 -20.17
CA LEU A 195 0.89 -10.41 -20.88
C LEU A 195 -0.57 -10.64 -20.45
N PRO A 196 -1.42 -11.22 -21.31
CA PRO A 196 -2.79 -11.56 -20.93
C PRO A 196 -2.83 -12.35 -19.62
N PRO A 197 -3.65 -11.95 -18.63
CA PRO A 197 -3.75 -12.65 -17.37
C PRO A 197 -4.12 -14.12 -17.53
N ARG A 198 -3.46 -14.98 -16.75
CA ARG A 198 -3.71 -16.44 -16.71
C ARG A 198 -3.95 -16.89 -15.28
N LEU A 199 -4.65 -18.01 -15.12
CA LEU A 199 -4.81 -18.65 -13.81
C LEU A 199 -3.45 -19.10 -13.26
N MET A 200 -3.29 -18.95 -11.96
CA MET A 200 -2.19 -19.54 -11.21
C MET A 200 -2.39 -21.06 -11.08
N THR A 201 -1.28 -21.78 -10.91
CA THR A 201 -1.33 -23.20 -10.56
C THR A 201 -1.73 -23.37 -9.09
N PRO A 202 -2.24 -24.55 -8.69
CA PRO A 202 -2.51 -24.83 -7.27
C PRO A 202 -1.28 -24.69 -6.37
N GLU A 203 -0.08 -24.97 -6.90
CA GLU A 203 1.19 -24.82 -6.17
C GLU A 203 1.50 -23.33 -5.92
N GLU A 204 1.41 -22.50 -6.96
CA GLU A 204 1.60 -21.04 -6.86
C GLU A 204 0.59 -20.42 -5.88
N LEU A 205 -0.68 -20.84 -5.95
CA LEU A 205 -1.73 -20.42 -5.01
C LEU A 205 -1.38 -20.79 -3.57
N ASN A 206 -0.97 -22.04 -3.34
CA ASN A 206 -0.62 -22.53 -2.01
C ASN A 206 0.59 -21.81 -1.41
N GLU A 207 1.61 -21.50 -2.22
CA GLU A 207 2.77 -20.74 -1.78
C GLU A 207 2.40 -19.33 -1.33
N GLY A 208 1.68 -18.57 -2.16
CA GLY A 208 1.28 -17.21 -1.78
C GLY A 208 0.27 -17.18 -0.63
N ASN A 209 -0.59 -18.19 -0.52
CA ASN A 209 -1.52 -18.30 0.62
C ASN A 209 -0.78 -18.52 1.95
N LYS A 210 0.34 -19.26 1.97
CA LYS A 210 1.18 -19.38 3.18
C LYS A 210 1.75 -18.04 3.61
N ASP A 211 2.19 -17.21 2.68
CA ASP A 211 2.67 -15.86 3.00
C ASP A 211 1.54 -14.97 3.52
N ASN A 212 0.36 -15.04 2.90
CA ASN A 212 -0.84 -14.34 3.35
C ASN A 212 -1.24 -14.73 4.77
N GLU A 213 -1.27 -16.03 5.09
CA GLU A 213 -1.54 -16.56 6.42
C GLU A 213 -0.48 -16.15 7.44
N GLY A 214 0.80 -16.27 7.09
CA GLY A 214 1.90 -15.86 7.96
C GLY A 214 1.92 -14.36 8.26
N LEU A 215 1.41 -13.51 7.36
CA LEU A 215 1.19 -12.09 7.62
C LEU A 215 -0.10 -11.84 8.42
N ARG A 216 -1.16 -12.62 8.17
CA ARG A 216 -2.41 -12.59 8.94
C ARG A 216 -2.18 -12.80 10.41
N GLU A 217 -1.44 -13.84 10.76
CA GLU A 217 -1.14 -14.18 12.14
C GLU A 217 -0.35 -13.07 12.84
N ARG A 218 0.69 -12.53 12.19
CA ARG A 218 1.52 -11.45 12.75
C ARG A 218 0.79 -10.14 12.90
N SER A 219 -0.05 -9.77 11.92
CA SER A 219 -0.86 -8.54 11.99
C SER A 219 -1.87 -8.54 13.15
N ASN A 220 -2.20 -9.72 13.69
CA ASN A 220 -3.11 -9.86 14.82
C ASN A 220 -2.38 -9.87 16.18
N LEU A 221 -1.04 -9.89 16.19
CA LEU A 221 -0.27 -9.77 17.43
C LEU A 221 -0.27 -8.30 17.89
N PRO A 222 -0.39 -8.03 19.21
CA PRO A 222 -0.23 -6.68 19.72
C PRO A 222 1.15 -6.16 19.33
N GLY A 223 1.20 -4.94 18.80
CA GLY A 223 2.46 -4.28 18.47
C GLY A 223 3.43 -4.29 19.63
N VAL A 224 4.74 -4.30 19.35
CA VAL A 224 5.77 -4.32 20.40
C VAL A 224 5.51 -3.15 21.35
N PRO A 225 5.16 -3.43 22.63
CA PRO A 225 4.90 -2.38 23.61
C PRO A 225 6.08 -1.42 23.70
N ASP A 226 5.84 -0.11 23.83
CA ASP A 226 6.89 0.91 23.82
C ASP A 226 7.97 0.69 24.90
N ASP A 227 7.64 0.01 26.00
CA ASP A 227 8.58 -0.36 27.06
C ASP A 227 9.53 -1.52 26.67
N LYS A 228 9.17 -2.35 25.70
CA LYS A 228 10.06 -3.35 25.10
C LYS A 228 10.96 -2.80 24.00
N LYS A 229 10.73 -1.56 23.53
CA LYS A 229 11.61 -0.85 22.59
C LYS A 229 12.95 -0.43 23.20
N LEU A 230 13.08 -0.54 24.53
CA LEU A 230 14.31 -0.31 25.29
C LEU A 230 14.86 -1.63 25.83
N GLY A 231 15.33 -2.48 24.92
CA GLY A 231 15.91 -3.77 25.27
C GLY A 231 17.04 -4.17 24.32
N VAL A 232 18.17 -3.46 24.37
CA VAL A 232 19.43 -4.03 23.88
C VAL A 232 19.85 -5.12 24.87
N GLY A 233 19.70 -6.38 24.48
CA GLY A 233 20.26 -7.52 25.22
C GLY A 233 19.94 -8.83 24.50
N GLY A 234 20.89 -9.68 24.12
CA GLY A 234 22.34 -9.59 24.22
C GLY A 234 22.95 -10.68 23.35
N GLY A 235 23.93 -10.30 22.53
CA GLY A 235 24.89 -11.26 21.99
C GLY A 235 25.95 -11.58 23.06
N PRO A 236 26.49 -12.81 23.11
CA PRO A 236 27.45 -13.19 24.13
C PRO A 236 28.73 -12.36 24.02
N GLY A 237 29.12 -11.80 25.15
CA GLY A 237 30.25 -10.89 25.26
C GLY A 237 31.61 -11.55 25.12
N ASN A 238 32.57 -10.73 24.69
CA ASN A 238 33.97 -10.84 25.07
C ASN A 238 34.43 -9.42 25.45
N GLY A 239 34.92 -9.27 26.68
CA GLY A 239 35.44 -8.00 27.23
C GLY A 239 36.88 -7.70 26.79
N PRO A 240 37.62 -6.85 27.53
CA PRO A 240 37.69 -5.42 27.23
C PRO A 240 39.09 -4.98 26.75
N GLY A 241 39.15 -3.87 26.03
CA GLY A 241 40.38 -3.14 25.69
C GLY A 241 40.14 -1.63 25.80
N ASP A 242 40.98 -0.98 26.59
CA ASP A 242 40.91 0.40 27.05
C ASP A 242 41.21 1.47 25.98
N ALA A 243 40.37 2.52 25.95
CA ALA A 243 40.63 3.98 25.82
C ALA A 243 41.53 4.58 24.68
N PRO A 244 41.57 5.91 24.45
CA PRO A 244 40.72 7.03 24.95
C PRO A 244 40.18 8.02 23.87
N GLY A 245 39.03 8.62 24.19
CA GLY A 245 38.79 10.08 24.25
C GLY A 245 38.93 10.98 23.01
N ASN A 246 37.79 11.46 22.49
CA ASN A 246 37.72 12.73 21.76
C ASN A 246 36.41 13.46 22.06
N ASP A 247 36.57 14.55 22.80
CA ASP A 247 35.63 15.59 23.17
C ASP A 247 35.35 16.50 21.97
N PHE A 248 34.09 16.70 21.59
CA PHE A 248 33.68 17.88 20.80
C PHE A 248 32.25 18.29 21.14
N THR A 249 32.20 19.35 21.94
CA THR A 249 31.04 20.19 22.20
C THR A 249 30.82 21.14 21.02
N GLY A 250 29.55 21.44 20.69
CA GLY A 250 29.21 22.43 19.67
C GLY A 250 27.72 22.55 19.43
N GLY A 251 27.04 23.30 20.29
CA GLY A 251 25.62 23.61 20.20
C GLY A 251 25.29 24.69 19.16
N GLY A 252 24.05 24.67 18.69
CA GLY A 252 23.44 25.73 17.89
C GLY A 252 21.95 25.45 17.64
N LYS A 253 21.09 26.22 18.31
CA LYS A 253 19.62 26.30 18.19
C LYS A 253 19.27 27.81 18.23
N PRO A 254 18.03 28.28 17.98
CA PRO A 254 17.25 28.29 16.73
C PRO A 254 16.64 29.71 16.45
N GLY A 255 15.90 29.90 15.36
CA GLY A 255 14.97 31.06 15.18
C GLY A 255 14.73 31.43 13.72
N GLY A 256 13.53 31.82 13.25
CA GLY A 256 12.23 32.01 13.90
C GLY A 256 11.10 32.36 12.90
N ASN A 257 9.87 32.06 13.34
CA ASN A 257 8.55 32.72 13.22
C ASN A 257 7.96 33.36 11.92
N PHE A 258 6.76 32.83 11.57
CA PHE A 258 5.44 33.48 11.31
C PHE A 258 5.21 34.39 10.08
N MET A 259 4.27 33.99 9.19
CA MET A 259 2.87 34.48 9.11
C MET A 259 2.13 33.94 7.86
N ASP A 260 0.85 33.58 8.07
CA ASP A 260 -0.14 33.06 7.13
C ASP A 260 -0.54 34.03 6.00
N HIS A 261 -0.87 33.49 4.81
CA HIS A 261 -2.07 33.90 4.07
C HIS A 261 -2.53 32.80 3.08
N GLN A 262 -3.72 32.29 3.38
CA GLN A 262 -4.53 31.29 2.70
C GLN A 262 -5.22 31.87 1.46
N LEU A 263 -5.26 31.14 0.33
CA LEU A 263 -6.23 31.33 -0.78
C LEU A 263 -6.56 29.97 -1.45
N PRO A 264 -7.73 29.83 -2.11
CA PRO A 264 -8.72 28.81 -1.75
C PRO A 264 -8.77 27.55 -2.63
N ALA A 265 -9.34 26.49 -2.05
CA ALA A 265 -9.74 25.27 -2.74
C ALA A 265 -11.01 25.51 -3.60
N LYS A 266 -10.87 25.51 -4.93
CA LYS A 266 -12.03 25.45 -5.84
C LYS A 266 -11.83 24.65 -7.12
N ASP A 267 -10.61 24.43 -7.60
CA ASP A 267 -10.44 24.02 -9.01
C ASP A 267 -10.20 22.52 -9.27
N PHE A 268 -10.61 21.64 -8.35
CA PHE A 268 -10.56 20.18 -8.59
C PHE A 268 -11.93 19.53 -8.45
N ALA A 269 -12.72 19.58 -9.52
CA ALA A 269 -13.81 18.63 -9.75
C ALA A 269 -13.74 18.15 -11.21
N PRO A 270 -13.30 16.91 -11.49
CA PRO A 270 -13.53 16.32 -12.79
C PRO A 270 -15.02 15.96 -12.93
N SER A 271 -15.66 16.45 -13.99
CA SER A 271 -17.02 16.08 -14.36
C SER A 271 -17.10 14.58 -14.63
N LEU A 272 -17.89 13.86 -13.83
CA LEU A 272 -18.18 12.44 -14.05
C LEU A 272 -18.88 12.24 -15.41
N PRO A 273 -18.50 11.22 -16.20
CA PRO A 273 -19.24 10.86 -17.40
C PRO A 273 -20.64 10.31 -17.04
N PRO A 274 -21.64 10.45 -17.92
CA PRO A 274 -22.99 9.94 -17.69
C PRO A 274 -23.00 8.40 -17.63
N ILE A 275 -23.76 7.87 -16.67
CA ILE A 275 -23.91 6.44 -16.41
C ILE A 275 -24.60 5.77 -17.62
N PRO A 276 -24.06 4.65 -18.16
CA PRO A 276 -24.69 3.89 -19.22
C PRO A 276 -26.08 3.35 -18.83
N GLU A 277 -27.05 3.39 -19.76
CA GLU A 277 -28.46 3.06 -19.50
C GLU A 277 -28.70 1.66 -18.92
N HIS A 278 -27.81 0.68 -19.15
CA HIS A 278 -27.95 -0.69 -18.65
C HIS A 278 -27.70 -0.85 -17.15
N ILE A 279 -27.22 0.19 -16.45
CA ILE A 279 -26.97 0.17 -14.99
C ILE A 279 -28.17 0.73 -14.19
N ARG A 280 -29.17 1.32 -14.86
CA ARG A 280 -30.38 1.85 -14.17
C ARG A 280 -31.20 0.73 -13.50
N ASP A 281 -31.26 -0.45 -14.11
CA ASP A 281 -32.05 -1.58 -13.59
C ASP A 281 -31.52 -2.12 -12.25
N ILE A 282 -30.21 -2.02 -11.99
CA ILE A 282 -29.61 -2.49 -10.73
C ILE A 282 -29.88 -1.50 -9.59
N THR A 283 -29.98 -0.21 -9.91
CA THR A 283 -30.22 0.84 -8.90
C THR A 283 -31.67 0.78 -8.39
N ASP A 284 -32.63 0.48 -9.27
CA ASP A 284 -34.04 0.26 -8.89
C ASP A 284 -34.23 -1.00 -8.04
N MET A 285 -33.45 -2.06 -8.28
CA MET A 285 -33.47 -3.26 -7.43
C MET A 285 -32.94 -3.00 -6.02
N ALA A 286 -31.88 -2.19 -5.87
CA ALA A 286 -31.31 -1.86 -4.57
C ALA A 286 -32.25 -0.98 -3.72
N GLN A 287 -32.97 -0.04 -4.35
CA GLN A 287 -34.01 0.76 -3.67
C GLN A 287 -35.19 -0.11 -3.22
N HIS A 288 -35.62 -1.07 -4.04
CA HIS A 288 -36.73 -1.96 -3.69
C HIS A 288 -36.43 -2.91 -2.53
N VAL A 289 -35.15 -3.30 -2.34
CA VAL A 289 -34.70 -4.07 -1.17
C VAL A 289 -34.65 -3.20 0.09
N GLY A 290 -34.20 -1.95 -0.04
CA GLY A 290 -34.19 -0.97 1.06
C GLY A 290 -35.60 -0.68 1.62
N ASP A 291 -36.58 -0.50 0.74
CA ASP A 291 -37.96 -0.19 1.13
C ASP A 291 -38.68 -1.38 1.80
N ARG A 292 -38.29 -2.62 1.47
CA ARG A 292 -38.78 -3.83 2.14
C ARG A 292 -38.18 -4.00 3.54
N ALA A 293 -36.90 -3.65 3.72
CA ALA A 293 -36.24 -3.70 5.02
C ALA A 293 -36.80 -2.65 5.98
N ALA A 294 -37.02 -1.41 5.51
CA ALA A 294 -37.61 -0.34 6.32
C ALA A 294 -39.04 -0.67 6.77
N ASN A 295 -39.86 -1.25 5.89
CA ASN A 295 -41.22 -1.69 6.25
C ASN A 295 -41.25 -2.87 7.23
N ALA A 296 -40.26 -3.77 7.19
CA ALA A 296 -40.16 -4.88 8.14
C ALA A 296 -39.82 -4.39 9.55
N ILE A 297 -38.92 -3.39 9.66
CA ILE A 297 -38.52 -2.79 10.93
C ILE A 297 -39.69 -2.02 11.57
N GLN A 298 -40.49 -1.30 10.78
CA GLN A 298 -41.68 -0.60 11.27
C GLN A 298 -42.75 -1.56 11.83
N ARG A 299 -42.95 -2.73 11.19
CA ARG A 299 -43.91 -3.75 11.66
C ARG A 299 -43.52 -4.42 12.98
N VAL A 300 -42.22 -4.52 13.25
CA VAL A 300 -41.70 -5.03 14.54
C VAL A 300 -41.90 -3.99 15.65
N GLN A 301 -41.76 -2.70 15.35
CA GLN A 301 -42.02 -1.61 16.31
C GLN A 301 -43.51 -1.46 16.65
N ASP A 302 -44.42 -1.76 15.71
CA ASP A 302 -45.87 -1.64 15.91
C ASP A 302 -46.52 -2.88 16.58
N ASN A 303 -45.73 -3.86 17.05
CA ASN A 303 -46.17 -5.09 17.73
C ASN A 303 -47.30 -5.85 17.01
N LYS A 304 -47.32 -5.82 15.67
CA LYS A 304 -48.23 -6.62 14.84
C LYS A 304 -47.46 -7.78 14.22
N LEU A 305 -47.21 -8.82 15.02
CA LEU A 305 -46.77 -10.11 14.48
C LEU A 305 -47.87 -10.68 13.57
N PRO A 306 -47.54 -11.18 12.37
CA PRO A 306 -48.50 -11.92 11.56
C PRO A 306 -48.94 -13.19 12.32
N PRO A 307 -50.19 -13.64 12.16
CA PRO A 307 -50.65 -14.88 12.78
C PRO A 307 -49.78 -16.06 12.29
N PRO A 308 -49.54 -17.07 13.14
CA PRO A 308 -48.76 -18.23 12.75
C PRO A 308 -49.42 -18.93 11.54
N PRO A 309 -48.61 -19.50 10.63
CA PRO A 309 -49.15 -20.21 9.49
C PRO A 309 -50.03 -21.37 9.95
N PRO A 310 -51.12 -21.70 9.23
CA PRO A 310 -51.95 -22.85 9.57
C PRO A 310 -51.08 -24.10 9.54
N THR A 311 -51.13 -24.90 10.60
CA THR A 311 -50.51 -26.23 10.67
C THR A 311 -51.19 -27.14 9.66
N GLY A 312 -50.72 -27.09 8.41
CA GLY A 312 -51.06 -28.04 7.38
C GLY A 312 -50.42 -29.38 7.71
N ASN A 313 -51.22 -30.45 7.65
CA ASN A 313 -50.80 -31.82 7.88
C ASN A 313 -49.52 -32.15 7.11
N LEU A 314 -48.46 -32.50 7.84
CA LEU A 314 -47.27 -33.12 7.27
C LEU A 314 -47.70 -34.44 6.59
N PRO A 315 -47.33 -34.68 5.31
CA PRO A 315 -47.50 -36.00 4.72
C PRO A 315 -46.61 -37.00 5.48
N PRO A 316 -47.05 -38.27 5.63
CA PRO A 316 -46.26 -39.28 6.33
C PRO A 316 -44.94 -39.55 5.60
N PRO A 317 -43.88 -39.93 6.32
CA PRO A 317 -42.57 -40.18 5.73
C PRO A 317 -42.64 -41.34 4.73
N CYS A 318 -42.04 -41.16 3.55
CA CYS A 318 -41.91 -42.20 2.53
C CYS A 318 -41.27 -43.46 3.13
N GLN A 319 -41.97 -44.59 3.06
CA GLN A 319 -41.36 -45.89 3.30
C GLN A 319 -40.52 -46.32 2.10
N GLN A 320 -39.39 -46.97 2.39
CA GLN A 320 -38.40 -47.45 1.43
C GLN A 320 -39.04 -48.18 0.24
N GLY A 321 -38.70 -47.76 -0.98
CA GLY A 321 -38.78 -48.64 -2.15
C GLY A 321 -39.45 -48.12 -3.41
N TYR A 322 -39.82 -46.84 -3.53
CA TYR A 322 -40.30 -46.28 -4.81
C TYR A 322 -39.77 -44.86 -5.03
N ASP A 323 -39.35 -44.58 -6.27
CA ASP A 323 -38.79 -43.30 -6.75
C ASP A 323 -39.76 -42.12 -6.52
N CYS A 324 -39.22 -41.00 -6.03
CA CYS A 324 -39.93 -39.73 -5.84
C CYS A 324 -40.03 -38.92 -7.13
#